data_AF-A0A937DAJ3-F1
#
_entry.id   AF-A0A937DAJ3-F1
#
_cell.length_a   1.000
_cell.length_b   1.000
_cell.length_c   1.000
_cell.angle_alpha   90.00
_cell.angle_beta   90.00
_cell.angle_gamma   90.00
#
_symmetry.space_group_name_H-M   'P 1'
#
loop_
_entity.id
_entity.type
_entity.pdbx_description
1 polymer ?
#
loop_
_entity_poly.entity_id
_entity_poly.type
_entity_poly.pdbx_seq_one_letter_code
_entity_poly.pdbx_strand_id
1 'polypeptide(L)' 'MEVIVDLIERLRGYIEVIASNFVFIISGLCYIASLILIIVSVVADQRGSNIGFNAGKWVINTAVAGTLILAAGEIFGF' A
#
# COMPACT_ATOMS: atom_id res chain seq x y z
N MET A 1 -3.36 -33.14 24.88
CA MET A 1 -4.03 -32.66 23.65
C MET A 1 -4.18 -31.14 23.70
N GLU A 2 -4.64 -30.56 24.82
CA GLU A 2 -4.71 -29.10 25.04
C GLU A 2 -3.40 -28.35 24.75
N VAL A 3 -2.24 -28.84 25.22
CA VAL A 3 -0.94 -28.18 24.97
C VAL A 3 -0.61 -28.05 23.48
N ILE A 4 -0.99 -29.04 22.66
CA ILE A 4 -0.73 -29.01 21.22
C ILE A 4 -1.68 -28.00 20.54
N VAL A 5 -2.94 -27.93 21.00
CA VAL A 5 -3.92 -26.98 20.48
C VAL A 5 -3.52 -25.54 20.82
N ASP A 6 -3.08 -25.28 22.06
CA ASP A 6 -2.62 -23.96 22.50
C ASP A 6 -1.33 -23.52 21.75
N LEU A 7 -0.43 -24.47 21.46
CA LEU A 7 0.74 -24.19 20.64
C LEU A 7 0.36 -23.80 19.20
N ILE A 8 -0.62 -24.49 18.60
CA ILE A 8 -1.10 -24.21 17.24
C ILE A 8 -1.78 -22.84 17.17
N GLU A 9 -2.60 -22.48 18.15
CA GLU A 9 -3.25 -21.17 18.20
C GLU A 9 -2.22 -20.03 18.33
N ARG A 10 -1.20 -20.19 19.18
CA ARG A 10 -0.10 -19.22 19.28
C ARG A 10 0.68 -19.08 17.98
N LEU A 11 0.98 -20.20 17.32
CA LEU A 11 1.67 -20.20 16.03
C LEU A 11 0.86 -19.48 14.95
N ARG A 12 -0.46 -19.70 14.93
CA ARG A 12 -1.38 -18.98 14.04
C ARG A 12 -1.35 -17.47 14.31
N GLY A 13 -1.41 -17.05 15.57
CA GLY A 13 -1.32 -15.65 15.94
C GLY A 13 -0.01 -15.00 15.45
N TYR A 14 1.12 -15.68 15.61
CA TYR A 14 2.40 -15.18 15.08
C TYR A 14 2.41 -15.07 13.55
N ILE A 15 1.83 -16.05 12.84
CA ILE A 15 1.75 -16.01 11.38
C ILE A 15 0.86 -14.86 10.91
N GLU A 16 -0.28 -14.61 11.57
CA GLU A 16 -1.17 -13.50 11.24
C GLU A 16 -0.50 -12.14 11.44
N VAL A 17 0.25 -11.96 12.53
CA VAL A 17 1.02 -10.74 12.78
C VAL A 17 2.11 -10.53 11.72
N ILE A 18 2.84 -11.59 11.35
CA ILE A 18 3.88 -11.50 10.32
C ILE A 18 3.24 -11.14 8.96
N ALA A 19 2.13 -11.78 8.61
CA ALA A 19 1.41 -11.50 7.37
C ALA A 19 0.92 -10.04 7.31
N SER A 20 0.34 -9.54 8.41
CA SER A 20 -0.08 -8.15 8.54
C SER A 20 1.10 -7.18 8.34
N ASN A 21 2.23 -7.44 8.98
CA ASN A 21 3.44 -6.63 8.82
C ASN A 21 3.97 -6.61 7.38
N PHE A 22 3.93 -7.75 6.68
CA PHE A 22 4.31 -7.80 5.26
C PHE A 22 3.38 -6.96 4.39
N VAL A 23 2.06 -7.04 4.61
CA VAL A 23 1.07 -6.23 3.91
C VAL A 23 1.30 -4.73 4.18
N PHE A 24 1.62 -4.35 5.42
CA PHE A 24 1.95 -2.98 5.78
C PHE A 24 3.18 -2.47 5.04
N ILE A 25 4.26 -3.25 4.99
CA ILE A 25 5.49 -2.88 4.28
C ILE A 25 5.23 -2.69 2.79
N ILE A 26 4.52 -3.65 2.15
CA ILE A 26 4.18 -3.57 0.72
C ILE A 26 3.32 -2.33 0.45
N SER A 27 2.34 -2.06 1.31
CA SER A 27 1.46 -0.90 1.21
C SER A 27 2.26 0.41 1.32
N GLY A 28 3.20 0.50 2.26
CA GLY A 28 4.10 1.65 2.39
C GLY A 28 5.00 1.85 1.17
N LEU A 29 5.53 0.77 0.59
CA LEU A 29 6.33 0.82 -0.64
C LEU A 29 5.49 1.31 -1.84
N CYS A 30 4.26 0.80 -1.99
CA CYS A 30 3.33 1.27 -3.02
C CYS A 30 3.01 2.76 -2.87
N TYR A 31 2.80 3.23 -1.63
CA TYR A 31 2.57 4.64 -1.35
C TYR A 31 3.77 5.51 -1.76
N ILE A 32 5.00 5.13 -1.38
CA ILE A 32 6.22 5.86 -1.76
C ILE A 32 6.40 5.88 -3.28
N ALA A 33 6.22 4.74 -3.96
CA ALA A 33 6.30 4.66 -5.42
C ALA A 33 5.30 5.61 -6.11
N SER A 34 4.10 5.71 -5.54
CA SER A 34 3.05 6.59 -6.05
C SER A 34 3.39 8.08 -5.87
N LEU A 35 3.99 8.48 -4.74
CA LEU A 35 4.48 9.84 -4.52
C LEU A 35 5.60 10.21 -5.50
N ILE A 36 6.56 9.29 -5.72
CA ILE A 36 7.62 9.48 -6.72
C ILE A 36 7.02 9.72 -8.10
N LEU A 37 5.99 8.95 -8.47
CA LEU A 37 5.31 9.07 -9.76
C LEU A 37 4.64 10.44 -9.93
N ILE A 38 4.01 10.96 -8.87
CA ILE A 38 3.44 12.31 -8.85
C ILE A 38 4.54 13.35 -9.09
N ILE A 39 5.66 13.28 -8.36
CA ILE A 39 6.77 14.23 -8.49
C ILE A 39 7.34 14.21 -9.92
N VAL A 40 7.59 13.02 -10.47
CA VAL A 40 8.07 12.85 -11.85
C VAL A 40 7.09 13.45 -12.84
N SER A 41 5.78 13.26 -12.63
CA SER A 41 4.74 13.81 -13.50
C SER A 41 4.71 15.34 -13.47
N VAL A 42 4.83 15.96 -12.29
CA VAL A 42 4.91 17.42 -12.15
C VAL A 42 6.15 17.97 -12.86
N VAL A 43 7.31 17.34 -12.69
CA VAL A 43 8.55 17.75 -13.35
C VAL A 43 8.46 17.58 -14.88
N ALA A 44 7.83 16.50 -15.33
CA ALA A 44 7.58 16.23 -16.73
C ALA A 44 6.66 17.28 -17.38
N ASP A 45 5.58 17.64 -16.69
CA ASP A 45 4.61 18.65 -17.13
C ASP A 45 5.27 20.03 -17.25
N GLN A 46 6.09 20.43 -16.27
CA GLN A 46 6.86 21.67 -16.32
C GLN A 46 7.84 21.74 -17.49
N ARG A 47 8.29 20.59 -18.02
CA ARG A 47 9.21 20.51 -19.16
C ARG A 47 8.50 20.47 -20.51
N GLY A 48 7.17 20.59 -20.55
CA GLY A 48 6.38 20.54 -21.78
C GLY A 48 6.45 19.19 -22.50
N SER A 49 6.87 18.14 -21.80
CA SER A 49 6.81 16.77 -22.33
C SER A 49 5.34 16.34 -22.33
N ASN A 50 4.84 15.82 -23.44
CA ASN A 50 3.42 15.56 -23.72
C ASN A 50 2.84 14.36 -22.90
N ILE A 51 3.04 14.39 -21.59
CA ILE A 51 2.59 13.43 -20.58
C ILE A 51 1.18 13.82 -20.06
N GLY A 52 0.69 15.01 -20.44
CA GLY A 52 -0.49 15.70 -19.92
C GLY A 52 -1.83 14.98 -20.07
N PHE A 53 -2.02 14.04 -21.00
CA PHE A 53 -3.26 13.26 -21.06
C PHE A 53 -3.27 12.05 -20.09
N ASN A 54 -2.09 11.63 -19.62
CA ASN A 54 -1.94 10.50 -18.72
C ASN A 54 -1.70 10.94 -17.27
N ALA A 55 -0.99 12.06 -17.03
CA ALA A 55 -0.66 12.54 -15.69
C ALA A 55 -1.88 12.71 -14.78
N GLY A 56 -2.97 13.31 -15.27
CA GLY A 56 -4.22 13.44 -14.51
C GLY A 56 -4.86 12.10 -14.15
N LYS A 57 -4.86 11.12 -15.06
CA LYS A 57 -5.33 9.75 -14.79
C LYS A 57 -4.44 9.04 -13.76
N TRP A 58 -3.13 9.22 -13.83
CA TRP A 58 -2.18 8.61 -12.89
C TRP A 58 -2.27 9.22 -11.49
N VAL A 59 -2.50 10.53 -11.38
CA VAL A 59 -2.75 11.20 -10.09
C VAL A 59 -4.04 10.69 -9.47
N ILE A 60 -5.12 10.56 -10.25
CA ILE A 60 -6.38 9.99 -9.76
C ILE A 60 -6.20 8.53 -9.33
N ASN A 61 -5.52 7.70 -10.15
CA ASN A 61 -5.25 6.31 -9.80
C ASN A 61 -4.39 6.20 -8.54
N THR A 62 -3.42 7.10 -8.36
CA THR A 62 -2.57 7.17 -7.18
C THR A 62 -3.36 7.58 -5.93
N ALA A 63 -4.21 8.61 -6.03
CA ALA A 63 -5.06 9.05 -4.94
C ALA A 63 -6.06 7.97 -4.54
N VAL A 64 -6.67 7.28 -5.51
CA VAL A 64 -7.58 6.14 -5.27
C VAL A 64 -6.82 4.99 -4.62
N ALA A 65 -5.63 4.64 -5.11
CA ALA A 65 -4.80 3.59 -4.51
C ALA A 65 -4.39 3.94 -3.08
N GLY A 66 -3.94 5.17 -2.81
CA GLY A 66 -3.61 5.63 -1.46
C GLY A 66 -4.81 5.60 -0.52
N THR A 67 -5.98 6.02 -0.98
CA THR A 67 -7.22 6.01 -0.18
C THR A 67 -7.69 4.58 0.09
N LEU A 68 -7.59 3.69 -0.89
CA LEU A 68 -7.92 2.26 -0.71
C LEU A 68 -6.95 1.56 0.24
N ILE A 69 -5.67 1.93 0.24
CA ILE A 69 -4.68 1.41 1.18
C ILE A 69 -5.00 1.88 2.61
N LEU A 70 -5.31 3.17 2.80
CA LEU A 70 -5.70 3.71 4.11
C LEU A 70 -7.00 3.08 4.62
N ALA A 71 -8.01 2.95 3.74
CA ALA A 71 -9.26 2.28 4.08
C ALA A 71 -9.06 0.79 4.37
N ALA A 72 -8.13 0.12 3.68
CA ALA A 72 -7.76 -1.25 4.01
C ALA A 72 -7.10 -1.34 5.39
N GLY A 73 -6.25 -0.39 5.77
CA GLY A 73 -5.70 -0.31 7.13
C GLY A 73 -6.79 -0.20 8.20
N GLU A 74 -7.78 0.67 8.00
CA GLU A 74 -8.91 0.81 8.94
C GLU A 74 -9.80 -0.44 9.00
N ILE A 75 -10.06 -1.12 7.87
CA ILE A 75 -10.93 -2.30 7.82
C ILE A 75 -10.23 -3.55 8.36
N PHE A 76 -8.93 -3.70 8.10
CA PHE A 76 -8.15 -4.87 8.50
C PHE A 76 -7.33 -4.66 9.78
N GLY A 77 -7.45 -3.49 10.40
CA GLY A 77 -6.95 -3.21 11.75
C GLY A 77 -5.44 -2.98 11.84
N PHE A 78 -4.83 -2.37 10.83
CA PHE A 78 -3.41 -1.97 10.84
C PHE A 78 -3.19 -0.51 10.45
#